data_AF-A0A5M6C849-F1
#
_entry.id   AF-A0A5M6C849-F1
#
_cell.length_a   1.000
_cell.length_b   1.000
_cell.length_c   1.000
_cell.angle_alpha   90.00
_cell.angle_beta   90.00
_cell.angle_gamma   90.00
#
_symmetry.space_group_name_H-M   'P 1'
#
loop_
_entity.id
_entity.type
_entity.pdbx_description
1 polymer ?
#
loop_
_entity_poly.entity_id
_entity_poly.type
_entity_poly.pdbx_seq_one_letter_code
_entity_poly.pdbx_strand_id
1 'polypeptide(L)'
;MAADNTPATEQSTSPVATQQEESSSFFSSFVSYFVPTAHAEAPAPEESEEEEEKPEEEEEEEEEEEPEDVAPAIREACEQGPCAEHLHHLQHCQTKVDGGNGFPGEDCVEEFFHLLHCVDPCAAPKIFKKLA
;
A
#
# COMPACT_ATOMS: atom_id res chain seq x y z
N MET A 1 -18.78 -10.82 56.20
CA MET A 1 -19.61 -11.61 55.26
C MET A 1 -18.66 -12.19 54.21
N ALA A 2 -18.59 -13.52 54.19
CA ALA A 2 -17.90 -14.40 53.22
C ALA A 2 -18.38 -14.14 51.77
N ALA A 3 -17.83 -14.68 50.69
CA ALA A 3 -16.54 -15.23 50.26
C ALA A 3 -16.73 -15.51 48.74
N ASP A 4 -15.64 -15.46 47.97
CA ASP A 4 -15.26 -16.31 46.83
C ASP A 4 -16.17 -16.66 45.62
N ASN A 5 -15.47 -16.67 44.47
CA ASN A 5 -15.49 -17.67 43.37
C ASN A 5 -16.45 -17.52 42.14
N THR A 6 -15.85 -17.24 40.97
CA THR A 6 -16.16 -17.75 39.61
C THR A 6 -16.02 -19.30 39.61
N PRO A 7 -16.66 -20.17 38.76
CA PRO A 7 -16.70 -20.08 37.29
C PRO A 7 -17.88 -20.80 36.57
N ALA A 8 -17.73 -20.93 35.24
CA ALA A 8 -18.24 -22.00 34.36
C ALA A 8 -19.31 -21.62 33.32
N THR A 9 -18.82 -21.54 32.08
CA THR A 9 -19.43 -22.04 30.84
C THR A 9 -20.28 -23.29 31.03
N GLU A 10 -21.48 -23.33 30.43
CA GLU A 10 -22.07 -24.57 29.94
C GLU A 10 -22.60 -24.39 28.51
N GLN A 11 -22.01 -25.18 27.62
CA GLN A 11 -22.43 -25.45 26.27
C GLN A 11 -23.65 -26.39 26.32
N SER A 12 -24.68 -26.12 25.52
CA SER A 12 -25.70 -27.12 25.21
C SER A 12 -25.35 -27.80 23.89
N THR A 13 -24.95 -29.06 23.98
CA THR A 13 -24.49 -29.91 22.90
C THR A 13 -25.64 -30.72 22.28
N SER A 14 -25.87 -30.55 20.97
CA SER A 14 -26.12 -31.58 19.91
C SER A 14 -27.30 -32.58 20.06
N PRO A 15 -27.71 -33.38 19.04
CA PRO A 15 -27.02 -33.74 17.78
C PRO A 15 -27.89 -33.77 16.50
N VAL A 16 -27.27 -33.80 15.31
CA VAL A 16 -27.53 -34.78 14.24
C VAL A 16 -26.50 -34.59 13.13
N ALA A 17 -25.86 -35.71 12.76
CA ALA A 17 -24.81 -35.80 11.77
C ALA A 17 -25.34 -35.62 10.35
N THR A 18 -24.66 -34.83 9.51
CA THR A 18 -24.45 -35.15 8.09
C THR A 18 -23.24 -34.38 7.55
N GLN A 19 -22.17 -35.13 7.25
CA GLN A 19 -21.23 -34.98 6.13
C GLN A 19 -20.72 -33.57 5.76
N GLN A 20 -19.45 -33.33 6.09
CA GLN A 20 -18.38 -32.96 5.16
C GLN A 20 -18.82 -32.63 3.71
N GLU A 21 -18.57 -31.39 3.29
CA GLU A 21 -18.33 -30.86 1.92
C GLU A 21 -19.00 -29.49 1.69
N GLU A 22 -18.66 -28.49 2.50
CA GLU A 22 -19.06 -27.09 2.24
C GLU A 22 -17.84 -26.15 2.39
N SER A 23 -16.66 -26.60 1.94
CA SER A 23 -15.44 -25.77 1.92
C SER A 23 -14.67 -25.77 0.60
N SER A 24 -15.12 -26.51 -0.41
CA SER A 24 -14.44 -26.61 -1.73
C SER A 24 -15.09 -25.79 -2.85
N SER A 25 -16.38 -25.41 -2.74
CA SER A 25 -17.11 -24.72 -3.82
C SER A 25 -17.07 -23.18 -3.77
N PHE A 26 -16.82 -22.59 -2.61
CA PHE A 26 -16.84 -21.13 -2.44
C PHE A 26 -15.52 -20.44 -2.82
N PHE A 27 -14.37 -21.09 -2.64
CA PHE A 27 -13.09 -20.53 -3.08
C PHE A 27 -12.87 -20.71 -4.60
N SER A 28 -13.41 -21.77 -5.20
CA SER A 28 -13.26 -22.06 -6.63
C SER A 28 -14.03 -21.09 -7.54
N SER A 29 -15.19 -20.60 -7.08
CA SER A 29 -16.02 -19.68 -7.86
C SER A 29 -15.44 -18.26 -7.92
N PHE A 30 -14.69 -17.84 -6.90
CA PHE A 30 -14.11 -16.50 -6.85
C PHE A 30 -12.79 -16.41 -7.66
N VAL A 31 -11.98 -17.47 -7.64
CA VAL A 31 -10.72 -17.52 -8.41
C VAL A 31 -10.98 -17.57 -9.92
N SER A 32 -12.06 -18.23 -10.35
CA SER A 32 -12.44 -18.31 -11.78
C SER A 32 -12.87 -16.97 -12.38
N TYR A 33 -13.33 -16.02 -11.55
CA TYR A 33 -13.74 -14.69 -12.02
C TYR A 33 -12.54 -13.75 -12.23
N PHE A 34 -11.46 -13.95 -11.47
CA PHE A 34 -10.31 -13.05 -11.48
C PHE A 34 -9.13 -13.54 -12.32
N VAL A 35 -9.05 -14.84 -12.62
CA VAL A 35 -7.93 -15.42 -13.38
C VAL A 35 -8.45 -16.03 -14.69
N PRO A 36 -8.10 -15.45 -15.85
CA PRO A 36 -8.38 -16.08 -17.14
C PRO A 36 -7.75 -17.48 -17.18
N THR A 37 -8.56 -18.50 -17.46
CA THR A 37 -8.08 -19.89 -17.54
C THR A 37 -7.14 -20.05 -18.74
N ALA A 38 -5.84 -20.13 -18.48
CA ALA A 38 -4.82 -20.47 -19.48
C ALA A 38 -4.68 -22.00 -19.58
N HIS A 39 -4.80 -22.55 -20.79
CA HIS A 39 -4.41 -23.94 -21.07
C HIS A 39 -2.87 -23.99 -21.21
N ALA A 40 -2.18 -24.27 -20.10
CA ALA A 40 -0.75 -24.55 -20.12
C ALA A 40 -0.52 -26.02 -20.50
N GLU A 41 0.18 -26.24 -21.60
CA GLU A 41 0.76 -27.53 -21.98
C GLU A 41 1.79 -27.93 -20.91
N ALA A 42 1.55 -29.05 -20.23
CA ALA A 42 2.37 -29.55 -19.14
C ALA A 42 3.67 -30.19 -19.66
N PRO A 43 4.81 -29.83 -19.06
CA PRO A 43 5.75 -30.86 -18.62
C PRO A 43 6.05 -30.78 -17.11
N ALA A 44 5.88 -31.91 -16.44
CA ALA A 44 6.51 -32.24 -15.16
C ALA A 44 7.82 -33.03 -15.45
N PRO A 45 8.66 -33.43 -14.47
CA PRO A 45 9.09 -32.82 -13.19
C PRO A 45 10.64 -32.81 -13.00
N GLU A 46 11.13 -31.96 -12.08
CA GLU A 46 12.17 -32.19 -11.03
C GLU A 46 13.67 -32.51 -11.34
N GLU A 47 14.52 -31.86 -10.53
CA GLU A 47 15.84 -32.22 -9.96
C GLU A 47 17.14 -32.19 -10.80
N SER A 48 18.07 -31.26 -10.46
CA SER A 48 19.30 -31.58 -9.71
C SER A 48 20.28 -30.39 -9.63
N GLU A 49 20.85 -30.24 -8.45
CA GLU A 49 21.73 -29.18 -7.93
C GLU A 49 23.16 -29.22 -8.50
N GLU A 50 23.93 -28.19 -8.10
CA GLU A 50 25.41 -28.16 -7.96
C GLU A 50 26.24 -27.53 -9.10
N GLU A 51 26.19 -26.19 -9.14
CA GLU A 51 27.31 -25.26 -8.91
C GLU A 51 28.75 -25.78 -9.13
N GLU A 52 29.46 -25.21 -10.11
CA GLU A 52 30.93 -25.12 -10.09
C GLU A 52 31.36 -23.73 -10.58
N GLU A 53 31.81 -22.93 -9.62
CA GLU A 53 32.33 -21.57 -9.73
C GLU A 53 33.44 -21.43 -10.77
N LYS A 54 33.33 -20.37 -11.57
CA LYS A 54 34.46 -19.78 -12.29
C LYS A 54 34.54 -18.33 -11.81
N PRO A 55 35.69 -17.85 -11.28
CA PRO A 55 35.82 -16.45 -10.90
C PRO A 55 35.96 -15.67 -12.19
N GLU A 56 34.84 -15.13 -12.66
CA GLU A 56 34.82 -14.11 -13.69
C GLU A 56 35.17 -12.79 -12.99
N GLU A 57 36.04 -12.03 -13.65
CA GLU A 57 36.69 -10.80 -13.21
C GLU A 57 35.76 -9.89 -12.40
N GLU A 58 36.31 -9.31 -11.32
CA GLU A 58 35.84 -8.04 -10.74
C GLU A 58 35.90 -6.98 -11.86
N GLU A 59 34.90 -6.94 -12.73
CA GLU A 59 34.42 -5.69 -13.28
C GLU A 59 33.89 -4.92 -12.08
N GLU A 60 34.67 -3.94 -11.61
CA GLU A 60 34.13 -2.81 -10.85
C GLU A 60 32.97 -2.26 -11.70
N GLU A 61 31.75 -2.70 -11.41
CA GLU A 61 30.53 -2.01 -11.80
C GLU A 61 30.69 -0.60 -11.21
N GLU A 62 31.16 0.34 -12.02
CA GLU A 62 30.88 1.76 -11.83
C GLU A 62 29.35 1.83 -11.73
N GLU A 63 28.81 1.83 -10.51
CA GLU A 63 27.41 2.15 -10.25
C GLU A 63 27.16 3.51 -10.90
N GLU A 64 26.62 3.50 -12.12
CA GLU A 64 26.15 4.70 -12.80
C GLU A 64 25.12 5.33 -11.88
N GLU A 65 25.51 6.42 -11.21
CA GLU A 65 24.65 7.19 -10.31
C GLU A 65 23.41 7.63 -11.11
N GLU A 66 22.29 6.93 -10.89
CA GLU A 66 21.05 7.20 -11.62
C GLU A 66 20.64 8.66 -11.35
N PRO A 67 20.31 9.45 -12.40
CA PRO A 67 19.97 10.85 -12.20
C PRO A 67 18.74 11.00 -11.28
N GLU A 68 18.90 11.68 -10.15
CA GLU A 68 17.82 11.94 -9.19
C GLU A 68 16.62 12.66 -9.86
N ASP A 69 15.39 12.25 -9.50
CA ASP A 69 14.19 12.97 -9.92
C ASP A 69 14.16 14.37 -9.29
N VAL A 70 14.15 15.39 -10.13
CA VAL A 70 14.09 16.80 -9.72
C VAL A 70 12.68 17.26 -9.33
N ALA A 71 11.64 16.49 -9.66
CA ALA A 71 10.25 16.89 -9.42
C ALA A 71 9.90 17.08 -7.94
N PRO A 72 10.32 16.22 -6.98
CA PRO A 72 10.03 16.40 -5.56
C PRO A 72 10.57 17.72 -5.00
N ALA A 73 11.84 18.04 -5.26
CA ALA A 73 12.46 19.28 -4.81
C ALA A 73 11.76 20.53 -5.39
N ILE A 74 11.30 20.47 -6.65
CA ILE A 74 10.57 21.56 -7.29
C ILE A 74 9.18 21.73 -6.66
N ARG A 75 8.46 20.62 -6.40
CA ARG A 75 7.13 20.65 -5.76
C ARG A 75 7.22 21.21 -4.35
N GLU A 76 8.18 20.74 -3.55
CA GLU A 76 8.42 21.23 -2.19
C GLU A 76 8.74 22.74 -2.16
N ALA A 77 9.58 23.22 -3.10
CA ALA A 77 9.86 24.66 -3.20
C ALA A 77 8.61 25.48 -3.59
N CYS A 78 7.68 24.92 -4.37
CA CYS A 78 6.40 25.55 -4.69
C CYS A 78 5.44 25.53 -3.48
N GLU A 79 5.41 24.43 -2.72
CA GLU A 79 4.64 24.27 -1.49
C GLU A 79 5.06 25.27 -0.42
N GLN A 80 6.36 25.37 -0.12
CA GLN A 80 6.91 26.25 0.92
C GLN A 80 6.97 27.73 0.51
N GLY A 81 6.89 28.01 -0.80
CA GLY A 81 6.96 29.37 -1.34
C GLY A 81 5.57 29.95 -1.62
N PRO A 82 5.16 30.05 -2.89
CA PRO A 82 3.90 30.70 -3.28
C PRO A 82 2.65 30.02 -2.72
N CYS A 83 2.71 28.74 -2.36
CA CYS A 83 1.57 27.96 -1.88
C CYS A 83 1.57 27.70 -0.36
N ALA A 84 2.41 28.43 0.40
CA ALA A 84 2.60 28.20 1.83
C ALA A 84 1.30 28.36 2.65
N GLU A 85 0.38 29.22 2.22
CA GLU A 85 -0.92 29.38 2.88
C GLU A 85 -1.75 28.09 2.80
N HIS A 86 -1.86 27.50 1.61
CA HIS A 86 -2.60 26.25 1.42
C HIS A 86 -1.93 25.08 2.15
N LEU A 87 -0.59 25.06 2.21
CA LEU A 87 0.15 24.11 3.01
C LEU A 87 -0.19 24.25 4.51
N HIS A 88 -0.26 25.48 5.01
CA HIS A 88 -0.65 25.74 6.40
C HIS A 88 -2.08 25.27 6.70
N HIS A 89 -3.05 25.50 5.79
CA HIS A 89 -4.42 25.01 5.96
C HIS A 89 -4.49 23.49 5.98
N LEU A 90 -3.76 22.82 5.08
CA LEU A 90 -3.67 21.36 5.06
C LEU A 90 -3.10 20.81 6.37
N GLN A 91 -1.99 21.37 6.85
CA GLN A 91 -1.36 20.97 8.12
C GLN A 91 -2.27 21.23 9.32
N HIS A 92 -3.02 22.34 9.30
CA HIS A 92 -4.01 22.65 10.32
C HIS A 92 -5.15 21.62 10.33
N CYS A 93 -5.69 21.26 9.16
CA CYS A 93 -6.71 20.23 9.05
C CYS A 93 -6.19 18.88 9.57
N GLN A 94 -4.99 18.46 9.12
CA GLN A 94 -4.37 17.20 9.56
C GLN A 94 -4.23 17.15 11.08
N THR A 95 -3.67 18.22 11.68
CA THR A 95 -3.52 18.31 13.14
C THR A 95 -4.86 18.17 13.88
N LYS A 96 -5.94 18.73 13.31
CA LYS A 96 -7.28 18.69 13.89
C LYS A 96 -7.89 17.28 13.77
N VAL A 97 -7.80 16.66 12.60
CA VAL A 97 -8.32 15.31 12.33
C VAL A 97 -7.56 14.26 13.14
N ASP A 98 -6.23 14.29 13.12
CA ASP A 98 -5.37 13.36 13.88
C ASP A 98 -5.54 13.54 15.39
N GLY A 99 -5.81 14.77 15.84
CA GLY A 99 -6.11 15.09 17.22
C GLY A 99 -7.52 14.71 17.68
N GLY A 100 -8.37 14.16 16.80
CA GLY A 100 -9.76 13.82 17.11
C GLY A 100 -10.65 15.03 17.38
N ASN A 101 -10.20 16.23 16.99
CA ASN A 101 -10.94 17.49 17.14
C ASN A 101 -11.74 17.85 15.88
N GLY A 102 -11.68 16.99 14.86
CA GLY A 102 -12.48 17.12 13.65
C GLY A 102 -13.92 16.66 13.83
N PHE A 103 -14.76 16.94 12.84
CA PHE A 103 -16.12 16.41 12.77
C PHE A 103 -16.11 14.90 12.48
N PRO A 104 -17.16 14.16 12.86
CA PRO A 104 -17.26 12.74 12.51
C PRO A 104 -17.20 12.53 10.99
N GLY A 105 -16.18 11.82 10.52
CA GLY A 105 -15.95 11.59 9.09
C GLY A 105 -15.32 12.77 8.35
N GLU A 106 -14.76 13.76 9.06
CA GLU A 106 -13.95 14.81 8.45
C GLU A 106 -12.67 14.23 7.86
N ASP A 107 -12.37 14.63 6.63
CA ASP A 107 -11.09 14.39 5.95
C ASP A 107 -10.50 15.74 5.49
N CYS A 108 -9.22 15.73 5.07
CA CYS A 108 -8.49 16.92 4.63
C CYS A 108 -8.30 16.97 3.11
N VAL A 109 -9.17 16.29 2.35
CA VAL A 109 -9.02 16.15 0.90
C VAL A 109 -9.27 17.49 0.20
N GLU A 110 -10.16 18.32 0.74
CA GLU A 110 -10.41 19.66 0.23
C GLU A 110 -9.15 20.55 0.34
N GLU A 111 -8.51 20.63 1.51
CA GLU A 111 -7.28 21.40 1.71
C GLU A 111 -6.12 20.85 0.87
N PHE A 112 -6.06 19.53 0.69
CA PHE A 112 -5.08 18.90 -0.19
C PHE A 112 -5.28 19.33 -1.65
N PHE A 113 -6.52 19.37 -2.15
CA PHE A 113 -6.79 19.85 -3.50
C PHE A 113 -6.50 21.34 -3.67
N HIS A 114 -6.72 22.17 -2.65
CA HIS A 114 -6.30 23.58 -2.68
C HIS A 114 -4.77 23.71 -2.80
N LEU A 115 -4.01 22.91 -2.05
CA LEU A 115 -2.55 22.88 -2.16
C LEU A 115 -2.10 22.46 -3.56
N LEU A 116 -2.60 21.33 -4.07
CA LEU A 116 -2.25 20.85 -5.41
C LEU A 116 -2.64 21.83 -6.52
N HIS A 117 -3.82 22.44 -6.42
CA HIS A 117 -4.28 23.43 -7.39
C HIS A 117 -3.35 24.64 -7.48
N CYS A 118 -2.66 24.99 -6.38
CA CYS A 118 -1.63 26.01 -6.38
C CYS A 118 -0.26 25.49 -6.84
N VAL A 119 0.15 24.31 -6.38
CA VAL A 119 1.49 23.75 -6.62
C VAL A 119 1.68 23.34 -8.08
N ASP A 120 0.68 22.72 -8.71
CA ASP A 120 0.83 22.17 -10.06
C ASP A 120 1.13 23.25 -11.12
N PRO A 121 0.41 24.40 -11.16
CA PRO A 121 0.77 25.51 -12.05
C PRO A 121 2.17 26.09 -11.78
N CYS A 122 2.67 26.02 -10.54
CA CYS A 122 4.01 26.45 -10.17
C CYS A 122 5.10 25.46 -10.60
N ALA A 123 4.86 24.17 -10.39
CA ALA A 123 5.85 23.11 -10.54
C ALA A 123 5.94 22.61 -12.00
N ALA A 124 4.82 22.42 -12.68
CA ALA A 124 4.77 21.87 -14.04
C ALA A 124 5.74 22.54 -15.02
N PRO A 125 5.74 23.89 -15.21
CA PRO A 125 6.65 24.52 -16.16
C PRO A 125 8.13 24.46 -15.75
N LYS A 126 8.44 24.20 -14.48
CA LYS A 126 9.83 24.04 -14.00
C LYS A 126 10.31 22.61 -14.22
N ILE A 127 9.46 21.62 -13.94
CA ILE A 127 9.73 20.20 -14.16
C ILE A 127 9.93 19.95 -15.66
N PHE A 128 9.00 20.38 -16.52
CA PHE A 128 9.13 20.14 -17.96
C PHE A 128 10.34 20.84 -18.61
N LYS A 129 10.89 21.89 -18.01
CA LYS A 129 12.16 22.50 -18.49
C LYS A 129 13.40 21.66 -18.18
N LYS A 130 13.31 20.73 -17.22
CA LYS A 130 14.39 19.83 -16.84
C LYS A 130 14.34 18.49 -17.57
N LEU A 131 13.17 18.16 -18.11
CA LEU A 131 12.92 16.93 -18.87
C LEU A 131 12.93 17.14 -20.39
N ALA A 132 12.99 18.39 -20.86
CA ALA A 132 12.96 18.77 -22.27
C ALA A 132 14.36 18.84 -22.90
#